data_AF-A0A1H9P0L2-F1
#
_entry.id   AF-A0A1H9P0L2-F1
#
_cell.length_a   1.000
_cell.length_b   1.000
_cell.length_c   1.000
_cell.angle_alpha   90.00
_cell.angle_beta   90.00
_cell.angle_gamma   90.00
#
_symmetry.space_group_name_H-M   'P 1'
#
loop_
_entity.id
_entity.type
_entity.pdbx_description
1 polymer ?
#
loop_
_entity_poly.entity_id
_entity_poly.type
_entity_poly.pdbx_seq_one_letter_code
_entity_poly.pdbx_strand_id
1 'polypeptide(L)'
;MTGEDSHDPLALRLGGLAVAPPRDLTGSVYGDWTRVDGPVGELLVAFTEVGVSYIRTAASVGDDDDTFRERFHALFQRPLRRASDVPAGLRQALRGHGAAGVAVDLRVLTPFERDVLTATREIPTGQTRPYAWVAHAIGRPKAVRAVGTALGNNPVPLLIPCHRVTRSDGSLGQYVFGAEVKERLLRAEETNVDELLDLARSRVAYVGSGGVYCYPTCTRARTAADPRGLRTLAAARAAGLRPCELCTPAG
;
A
#
# COMPACT_ATOMS: atom_id res chain seq x y z
N MET A 1 42.09 -43.69 -28.04
CA MET A 1 41.39 -43.64 -26.75
C MET A 1 40.00 -43.10 -27.01
N THR A 2 39.07 -44.00 -27.27
CA THR A 2 37.66 -43.71 -27.59
C THR A 2 36.79 -44.31 -26.49
N GLY A 3 36.02 -43.45 -25.85
CA GLY A 3 34.66 -43.69 -25.35
C GLY A 3 34.45 -44.82 -24.32
N GLU A 4 34.24 -44.44 -23.07
CA GLU A 4 33.32 -45.17 -22.18
C GLU A 4 32.12 -44.25 -21.92
N ASP A 5 31.12 -44.36 -22.78
CA ASP A 5 29.78 -43.84 -22.55
C ASP A 5 29.14 -44.65 -21.41
N SER A 6 29.18 -44.10 -20.20
CA SER A 6 28.39 -44.59 -19.06
C SER A 6 26.90 -44.42 -19.38
N HIS A 7 26.30 -45.45 -19.97
CA HIS A 7 24.85 -45.58 -20.11
C HIS A 7 24.29 -46.04 -18.76
N ASP A 8 24.10 -45.11 -17.82
CA ASP A 8 23.35 -45.37 -16.60
C ASP A 8 21.90 -45.71 -16.98
N PRO A 9 21.47 -46.98 -16.85
CA PRO A 9 20.13 -47.41 -17.24
C PRO A 9 19.06 -46.77 -16.34
N LEU A 10 19.44 -46.32 -15.14
CA LEU A 10 18.58 -45.61 -14.21
C LEU A 10 18.33 -44.18 -14.70
N ALA A 11 19.37 -43.48 -15.16
CA ALA A 11 19.25 -42.14 -15.74
C ALA A 11 18.36 -42.14 -17.00
N LEU A 12 18.50 -43.15 -17.86
CA LEU A 12 17.64 -43.33 -19.04
C LEU A 12 16.17 -43.63 -18.66
N ARG A 13 15.93 -44.40 -17.59
CA ARG A 13 14.58 -44.67 -17.09
C ARG A 13 13.94 -43.48 -16.38
N LEU A 14 14.73 -42.64 -15.71
CA LEU A 14 14.28 -41.39 -15.10
C LEU A 14 13.98 -40.31 -16.16
N GLY A 15 14.75 -40.27 -17.25
CA GLY A 15 14.50 -39.37 -18.37
C GLY A 15 13.13 -39.59 -19.04
N GLY A 16 12.64 -40.84 -19.05
CA GLY A 16 11.30 -41.21 -19.54
C GLY A 16 10.15 -40.95 -18.56
N LEU A 17 10.45 -40.59 -17.30
CA LEU A 17 9.46 -40.26 -16.26
C LEU A 17 9.29 -38.75 -16.06
N ALA A 18 9.98 -37.92 -16.84
CA ALA A 18 9.87 -36.47 -16.80
C ALA A 18 8.52 -36.02 -17.40
N VAL A 19 7.46 -36.14 -16.60
CA VAL A 19 6.23 -35.40 -16.81
C VAL A 19 6.58 -33.92 -16.62
N ALA A 20 6.38 -33.10 -17.65
CA ALA A 20 6.46 -31.65 -17.48
C ALA A 20 5.54 -31.27 -16.29
N PRO A 21 6.07 -30.62 -15.24
CA PRO A 21 5.26 -30.34 -14.05
C PRO A 21 4.00 -29.61 -14.50
N PRO A 22 2.81 -29.99 -14.01
CA PRO A 22 1.60 -29.24 -14.31
C PRO A 22 1.88 -27.77 -14.03
N ARG A 23 1.39 -26.86 -14.90
CA ARG A 23 1.39 -25.44 -14.54
C ARG A 23 0.65 -25.35 -13.21
N ASP A 24 1.33 -24.84 -12.17
CA ASP A 24 0.91 -24.69 -10.76
C ASP A 24 1.48 -25.69 -9.71
N LEU A 25 2.78 -25.98 -9.72
CA LEU A 25 3.49 -26.42 -8.49
C LEU A 25 4.70 -25.52 -8.19
N THR A 26 5.39 -25.05 -9.21
CA THR A 26 6.45 -24.04 -9.04
C THR A 26 5.93 -22.73 -8.49
N GLY A 27 4.71 -22.35 -8.88
CA GLY A 27 4.00 -21.18 -8.36
C GLY A 27 3.47 -21.33 -6.94
N SER A 28 3.46 -22.54 -6.35
CA SER A 28 3.17 -22.74 -4.92
C SER A 28 4.43 -22.79 -4.06
N VAL A 29 5.59 -23.08 -4.68
CA VAL A 29 6.89 -23.21 -4.01
C VAL A 29 7.69 -21.90 -4.02
N TYR A 30 7.75 -21.19 -5.15
CA TYR A 30 8.52 -19.95 -5.30
C TYR A 30 7.62 -18.74 -5.48
N GLY A 31 8.02 -17.59 -4.95
CA GLY A 31 7.56 -16.30 -5.47
C GLY A 31 8.44 -15.86 -6.63
N ASP A 32 7.91 -15.01 -7.50
CA ASP A 32 8.69 -14.36 -8.57
C ASP A 32 8.90 -12.88 -8.22
N TRP A 33 9.98 -12.28 -8.72
CA TRP A 33 10.25 -10.86 -8.49
C TRP A 33 10.97 -10.18 -9.64
N THR A 34 10.84 -8.85 -9.72
CA THR A 34 11.50 -8.00 -10.71
C THR A 34 11.90 -6.65 -10.11
N ARG A 35 12.73 -5.91 -10.85
CA ARG A 35 12.93 -4.47 -10.66
C ARG A 35 12.07 -3.64 -11.61
N VAL A 36 11.57 -2.50 -11.14
CA VAL A 36 10.70 -1.58 -11.90
C VAL A 36 10.98 -0.15 -11.46
N ASP A 37 11.15 0.77 -12.41
CA ASP A 37 11.20 2.20 -12.08
C ASP A 37 9.86 2.72 -11.56
N GLY A 38 9.89 3.45 -10.46
CA GLY A 38 8.71 4.03 -9.84
C GLY A 38 8.89 5.48 -9.38
N PRO A 39 7.83 6.10 -8.82
CA PRO A 39 7.80 7.50 -8.39
C PRO A 39 8.71 7.79 -7.18
N VAL A 40 9.30 6.74 -6.59
CA VAL A 40 10.14 6.82 -5.39
C VAL A 40 11.51 6.17 -5.61
N GLY A 41 11.93 6.08 -6.87
CA GLY A 41 13.16 5.41 -7.30
C GLY A 41 12.90 4.01 -7.85
N GLU A 42 13.98 3.23 -7.97
CA GLU A 42 13.89 1.82 -8.39
C GLU A 42 13.17 1.00 -7.32
N LEU A 43 12.19 0.21 -7.75
CA LEU A 43 11.37 -0.67 -6.93
C LEU A 43 11.74 -2.13 -7.16
N LEU A 44 11.88 -2.88 -6.08
CA LEU A 44 11.91 -4.33 -6.09
C LEU A 44 10.50 -4.83 -5.74
N VAL A 45 9.95 -5.66 -6.62
CA VAL A 45 8.55 -6.09 -6.56
C VAL A 45 8.49 -7.60 -6.64
N ALA A 46 7.97 -8.23 -5.59
CA ALA A 46 7.67 -9.65 -5.57
C ALA A 46 6.17 -9.90 -5.73
N PHE A 47 5.84 -11.00 -6.36
CA PHE A 47 4.48 -11.47 -6.58
C PHE A 47 4.40 -12.99 -6.46
N THR A 48 3.25 -13.44 -6.00
CA THR A 48 2.86 -14.85 -5.94
C THR A 48 1.87 -15.14 -7.06
N GLU A 49 1.39 -16.38 -7.11
CA GLU A 49 0.29 -16.79 -7.98
C GLU A 49 -1.01 -16.00 -7.75
N VAL A 50 -1.17 -15.38 -6.58
CA VAL A 50 -2.35 -14.57 -6.22
C VAL A 50 -2.21 -13.11 -6.65
N GLY A 51 -0.99 -12.57 -6.68
CA GLY A 51 -0.76 -11.19 -7.05
C GLY A 51 0.48 -10.58 -6.39
N VAL A 52 0.58 -9.26 -6.43
CA VAL A 52 1.72 -8.54 -5.84
C VAL A 52 1.71 -8.69 -4.33
N SER A 53 2.82 -9.16 -3.78
CA SER A 53 2.91 -9.60 -2.40
C SER A 53 3.89 -8.76 -1.58
N TYR A 54 4.90 -8.16 -2.21
CA TYR A 54 5.90 -7.37 -1.50
C TYR A 54 6.57 -6.32 -2.39
N ILE A 55 6.70 -5.08 -1.89
CA ILE A 55 7.33 -3.97 -2.61
C ILE A 55 8.29 -3.23 -1.67
N ARG A 56 9.51 -2.98 -2.13
CA ARG A 56 10.49 -2.11 -1.46
C ARG A 56 11.23 -1.25 -2.49
N THR A 57 11.81 -0.13 -2.06
CA THR A 57 12.78 0.60 -2.89
C THR A 57 14.15 -0.03 -2.78
N ALA A 58 14.98 0.06 -3.82
CA ALA A 58 16.37 -0.38 -3.78
C ALA A 58 17.13 0.25 -2.59
N ALA A 59 16.96 1.56 -2.40
CA ALA A 59 17.53 2.27 -1.24
C ALA A 59 17.06 1.70 0.12
N SER A 60 15.80 1.29 0.28
CA SER A 60 15.28 0.75 1.57
C SER A 60 15.82 -0.62 1.94
N VAL A 61 16.46 -1.31 1.00
CA VAL A 61 17.17 -2.58 1.20
C VAL A 61 18.69 -2.42 1.02
N GLY A 62 19.21 -1.19 0.99
CA GLY A 62 20.64 -0.93 0.86
C GLY A 62 21.23 -1.31 -0.50
N ASP A 63 20.42 -1.23 -1.56
CA ASP A 63 20.77 -1.62 -2.93
C ASP A 63 21.22 -3.09 -3.08
N ASP A 64 20.80 -3.92 -2.12
CA ASP A 64 21.08 -5.35 -2.07
C ASP A 64 19.82 -6.19 -2.34
N ASP A 65 19.90 -6.96 -3.44
CA ASP A 65 18.83 -7.88 -3.85
C ASP A 65 18.64 -9.02 -2.83
N ASP A 66 19.70 -9.47 -2.15
CA ASP A 66 19.59 -10.57 -1.20
C ASP A 66 18.87 -10.14 0.08
N THR A 67 19.14 -8.93 0.60
CA THR A 67 18.36 -8.32 1.68
C THR A 67 16.86 -8.27 1.35
N PHE A 68 16.49 -7.95 0.10
CA PHE A 68 15.08 -7.98 -0.33
C PHE A 68 14.49 -9.39 -0.30
N ARG A 69 15.24 -10.38 -0.81
CA ARG A 69 14.84 -11.79 -0.86
C ARG A 69 14.72 -12.40 0.53
N GLU A 70 15.63 -12.08 1.44
CA GLU A 70 15.59 -12.52 2.84
C GLU A 70 14.37 -11.96 3.57
N ARG A 71 14.09 -10.65 3.41
CA ARG A 71 12.91 -10.02 4.02
C ARG A 71 11.60 -10.62 3.48
N PHE A 72 11.54 -10.91 2.17
CA PHE A 72 10.40 -11.62 1.60
C PHE A 72 10.28 -13.03 2.19
N HIS A 73 11.36 -13.80 2.23
CA HIS A 73 11.37 -15.15 2.77
C HIS A 73 10.93 -15.19 4.23
N ALA A 74 11.36 -14.23 5.06
CA ALA A 74 10.96 -14.14 6.45
C ALA A 74 9.43 -14.00 6.63
N LEU A 75 8.75 -13.30 5.70
CA LEU A 75 7.31 -13.14 5.73
C LEU A 75 6.58 -14.33 5.11
N PHE A 76 6.95 -14.71 3.89
CA PHE A 76 6.19 -15.66 3.07
C PHE A 76 6.67 -17.11 3.19
N GLN A 77 7.80 -17.36 3.87
CA GLN A 77 8.43 -18.68 4.01
C GLN A 77 8.65 -19.37 2.66
N ARG A 78 8.97 -18.56 1.64
CA ARG A 78 9.13 -18.98 0.25
C ARG A 78 10.34 -18.28 -0.37
N PRO A 79 11.17 -18.99 -1.15
CA PRO A 79 12.25 -18.37 -1.91
C PRO A 79 11.72 -17.54 -3.09
N LEU A 80 12.54 -16.59 -3.55
CA LEU A 80 12.26 -15.75 -4.72
C LEU A 80 13.13 -16.13 -5.92
N ARG A 81 12.51 -16.16 -7.10
CA ARG A 81 13.16 -16.30 -8.41
C ARG A 81 12.96 -15.04 -9.25
N ARG A 82 13.97 -14.67 -10.04
CA ARG A 82 13.86 -13.52 -10.95
C ARG A 82 12.85 -13.85 -12.06
N ALA A 83 11.87 -12.99 -12.24
CA ALA A 83 10.81 -13.18 -13.22
C ALA A 83 11.34 -12.88 -14.64
N SER A 84 10.90 -13.69 -15.62
CA SER A 84 11.08 -13.36 -17.05
C SER A 84 10.11 -12.27 -17.50
N ASP A 85 8.92 -12.25 -16.91
CA ASP A 85 7.79 -11.40 -17.26
C ASP A 85 7.17 -10.77 -16.02
N VAL A 86 6.48 -9.65 -16.20
CA VAL A 86 5.81 -8.92 -15.11
C VAL A 86 4.29 -9.04 -15.23
N PRO A 87 3.54 -9.08 -14.11
CA PRO A 87 2.09 -9.06 -14.14
C PRO A 87 1.56 -7.89 -14.97
N ALA A 88 0.52 -8.16 -15.78
CA ALA A 88 -0.09 -7.15 -16.63
C ALA A 88 -0.55 -5.95 -15.79
N GLY A 89 -0.29 -4.73 -16.29
CA GLY A 89 -0.66 -3.48 -15.60
C GLY A 89 0.24 -3.11 -14.41
N LEU A 90 1.14 -3.99 -13.93
CA LEU A 90 1.99 -3.71 -12.76
C LEU A 90 2.80 -2.42 -12.92
N ARG A 91 3.50 -2.27 -14.06
CA ARG A 91 4.34 -1.10 -14.32
C ARG A 91 3.52 0.20 -14.35
N GLN A 92 2.31 0.15 -14.93
CA GLN A 92 1.41 1.30 -14.99
C GLN A 92 0.91 1.69 -13.59
N ALA A 93 0.48 0.70 -12.80
CA ALA A 93 0.00 0.90 -11.43
C ALA A 93 1.08 1.51 -10.52
N LEU A 94 2.31 0.99 -10.59
CA LEU A 94 3.42 1.49 -9.78
C LEU A 94 3.89 2.89 -10.18
N ARG A 95 3.62 3.32 -11.42
CA ARG A 95 3.93 4.68 -11.89
C ARG A 95 2.87 5.73 -11.50
N GLY A 96 1.87 5.37 -10.71
CA GLY A 96 0.87 6.31 -10.19
C GLY A 96 -0.39 6.45 -11.04
N HIS A 97 -0.59 5.61 -12.07
CA HIS A 97 -1.79 5.65 -12.93
C HIS A 97 -2.99 4.91 -12.31
N GLY A 98 -2.97 4.68 -11.00
CA GLY A 98 -3.98 3.95 -10.26
C GLY A 98 -3.66 2.47 -10.07
N ALA A 99 -3.85 1.98 -8.84
CA ALA A 99 -3.69 0.57 -8.48
C ALA A 99 -4.95 -0.28 -8.78
N ALA A 100 -5.89 0.27 -9.56
CA ALA A 100 -7.11 -0.41 -9.95
C ALA A 100 -6.77 -1.55 -10.92
N GLY A 101 -7.21 -2.78 -10.61
CA GLY A 101 -6.99 -3.95 -11.46
C GLY A 101 -5.72 -4.76 -11.18
N VAL A 102 -4.81 -4.29 -10.30
CA VAL A 102 -3.67 -5.12 -9.84
C VAL A 102 -4.08 -5.91 -8.59
N ALA A 103 -4.04 -7.23 -8.69
CA ALA A 103 -4.26 -8.12 -7.55
C ALA A 103 -3.10 -8.01 -6.55
N VAL A 104 -3.44 -8.04 -5.25
CA VAL A 104 -2.47 -8.02 -4.15
C VAL A 104 -2.67 -9.26 -3.29
N ASP A 105 -1.56 -9.88 -2.88
CA ASP A 105 -1.58 -11.03 -1.99
C ASP A 105 -1.33 -10.58 -0.54
N LEU A 106 -2.39 -10.62 0.26
CA LEU A 106 -2.37 -10.26 1.68
C LEU A 106 -2.55 -11.47 2.61
N ARG A 107 -2.41 -12.70 2.09
CA ARG A 107 -2.66 -13.93 2.86
C ARG A 107 -1.74 -14.07 4.07
N VAL A 108 -0.52 -13.56 3.98
CA VAL A 108 0.49 -13.58 5.07
C VAL A 108 0.10 -12.73 6.28
N LEU A 109 -0.83 -11.79 6.12
CA LEU A 109 -1.18 -10.83 7.15
C LEU A 109 -2.22 -11.39 8.13
N THR A 110 -2.31 -10.80 9.31
CA THR A 110 -3.40 -11.09 10.25
C THR A 110 -4.74 -10.57 9.68
N PRO A 111 -5.89 -11.08 10.16
CA PRO A 111 -7.20 -10.52 9.79
C PRO A 111 -7.29 -9.00 10.03
N PHE A 112 -6.75 -8.53 11.17
CA PHE A 112 -6.72 -7.10 11.49
C PHE A 112 -5.93 -6.27 10.47
N GLU A 113 -4.73 -6.71 10.10
CA GLU A 113 -3.89 -6.01 9.12
C GLU A 113 -4.53 -6.01 7.72
N ARG A 114 -5.16 -7.13 7.32
CA ARG A 114 -5.94 -7.19 6.07
C ARG A 114 -7.07 -6.17 6.05
N ASP A 115 -7.85 -6.08 7.13
CA ASP A 115 -8.93 -5.10 7.23
C ASP A 115 -8.38 -3.67 7.08
N VAL A 116 -7.28 -3.36 7.79
CA VAL A 116 -6.62 -2.04 7.74
C VAL A 116 -6.16 -1.68 6.33
N LEU A 117 -5.43 -2.58 5.68
CA LEU A 117 -4.88 -2.34 4.34
C LEU A 117 -5.98 -2.27 3.28
N THR A 118 -7.03 -3.08 3.41
CA THR A 118 -8.20 -3.03 2.52
C THR A 118 -8.92 -1.69 2.65
N ALA A 119 -9.24 -1.25 3.87
CA ALA A 119 -9.87 0.07 4.09
C ALA A 119 -8.98 1.24 3.60
N THR A 120 -7.65 1.10 3.71
CA THR A 120 -6.71 2.11 3.22
C THR A 120 -6.66 2.19 1.70
N ARG A 121 -6.86 1.06 1.00
CA ARG A 121 -6.90 1.00 -0.46
C ARG A 121 -8.02 1.86 -1.05
N GLU A 122 -9.11 2.06 -0.31
CA GLU A 122 -10.27 2.86 -0.72
C GLU A 122 -10.04 4.38 -0.68
N ILE A 123 -8.91 4.86 -0.11
CA ILE A 123 -8.63 6.29 -0.03
C ILE A 123 -8.26 6.81 -1.44
N PRO A 124 -9.03 7.75 -2.03
CA PRO A 124 -8.76 8.20 -3.40
C PRO A 124 -7.44 8.98 -3.53
N THR A 125 -6.88 8.97 -4.74
CA THR A 125 -5.74 9.83 -5.11
C THR A 125 -6.05 11.30 -4.79
N GLY A 126 -5.06 12.00 -4.23
CA GLY A 126 -5.16 13.41 -3.87
C GLY A 126 -5.97 13.68 -2.59
N GLN A 127 -6.45 12.62 -1.92
CA GLN A 127 -7.13 12.72 -0.64
C GLN A 127 -6.33 12.03 0.45
N THR A 128 -6.51 12.50 1.68
CA THR A 128 -5.94 11.86 2.87
C THR A 128 -7.03 11.50 3.87
N ARG A 129 -6.76 10.53 4.74
CA ARG A 129 -7.62 10.19 5.88
C ARG A 129 -6.76 10.02 7.14
N PRO A 130 -7.26 10.36 8.33
CA PRO A 130 -6.51 10.10 9.53
C PRO A 130 -6.49 8.61 9.90
N TYR A 131 -5.50 8.18 10.68
CA TYR A 131 -5.49 6.81 11.25
C TYR A 131 -6.81 6.45 11.97
N ALA A 132 -7.45 7.43 12.61
CA ALA A 132 -8.74 7.25 13.28
C ALA A 132 -9.88 6.90 12.32
N TRP A 133 -9.83 7.40 11.08
CA TRP A 133 -10.81 7.05 10.05
C TRP A 133 -10.68 5.60 9.65
N VAL A 134 -9.46 5.11 9.42
CA VAL A 134 -9.21 3.70 9.08
C VAL A 134 -9.66 2.79 10.24
N ALA A 135 -9.34 3.16 11.49
CA ALA A 135 -9.79 2.44 12.67
C ALA A 135 -11.33 2.35 12.76
N HIS A 136 -12.03 3.43 12.42
CA HIS A 136 -13.49 3.42 12.36
C HIS A 136 -14.02 2.55 11.22
N ALA A 137 -13.46 2.69 10.01
CA ALA A 137 -13.88 1.95 8.82
C ALA A 137 -13.82 0.43 9.01
N ILE A 138 -12.88 -0.07 9.81
CA ILE A 138 -12.76 -1.51 10.14
C ILE A 138 -13.57 -1.93 11.38
N GLY A 139 -14.44 -1.07 11.91
CA GLY A 139 -15.26 -1.35 13.10
C GLY A 139 -14.48 -1.41 14.43
N ARG A 140 -13.25 -0.87 14.48
CA ARG A 140 -12.37 -0.90 15.66
C ARG A 140 -11.88 0.51 16.04
N PRO A 141 -12.75 1.46 16.42
CA PRO A 141 -12.41 2.87 16.60
C PRO A 141 -11.33 3.14 17.68
N LYS A 142 -11.15 2.23 18.64
CA LYS A 142 -10.10 2.34 19.68
C LYS A 142 -8.71 1.87 19.21
N ALA A 143 -8.60 1.26 18.03
CA ALA A 143 -7.38 0.62 17.55
C ALA A 143 -6.43 1.55 16.77
N VAL A 144 -6.55 2.88 16.92
CA VAL A 144 -5.79 3.88 16.12
C VAL A 144 -4.28 3.62 16.10
N ARG A 145 -3.67 3.29 17.26
CA ARG A 145 -2.24 2.97 17.33
C ARG A 145 -1.88 1.69 16.58
N ALA A 146 -2.68 0.64 16.75
CA ALA A 146 -2.49 -0.63 16.05
C ALA A 146 -2.65 -0.49 14.53
N VAL A 147 -3.56 0.37 14.07
CA VAL A 147 -3.67 0.76 12.65
C VAL A 147 -2.38 1.41 12.16
N GLY A 148 -1.79 2.32 12.94
CA GLY A 148 -0.49 2.93 12.61
C GLY A 148 0.62 1.89 12.43
N THR A 149 0.68 0.89 13.32
CA THR A 149 1.64 -0.23 13.23
C THR A 149 1.40 -1.06 11.97
N ALA A 150 0.15 -1.47 11.71
CA ALA A 150 -0.20 -2.25 10.52
C ALA A 150 0.16 -1.53 9.21
N LEU A 151 -0.07 -0.22 9.14
CA LEU A 151 0.31 0.61 7.99
C LEU A 151 1.81 0.80 7.83
N GLY A 152 2.54 0.89 8.95
CA GLY A 152 4.01 0.91 8.96
C GLY A 152 4.61 -0.38 8.41
N ASN A 153 3.91 -1.51 8.61
CA ASN A 153 4.29 -2.84 8.15
C ASN A 153 3.68 -3.20 6.79
N ASN A 154 3.09 -2.26 6.05
CA ASN A 154 2.49 -2.52 4.75
C ASN A 154 3.50 -3.25 3.81
N PRO A 155 3.21 -4.50 3.38
CA PRO A 155 4.10 -5.23 2.50
C PRO A 155 4.06 -4.68 1.07
N VAL A 156 2.97 -4.02 0.66
CA VAL A 156 2.73 -3.56 -0.72
C VAL A 156 2.46 -2.04 -0.79
N PRO A 157 3.40 -1.19 -0.34
CA PRO A 157 3.28 0.26 -0.51
C PRO A 157 3.08 0.66 -1.98
N LEU A 158 2.55 1.86 -2.22
CA LEU A 158 2.12 2.40 -3.52
C LEU A 158 0.85 1.75 -4.06
N LEU A 159 0.76 0.42 -4.09
CA LEU A 159 -0.47 -0.27 -4.45
C LEU A 159 -1.52 -0.14 -3.34
N ILE A 160 -1.10 -0.27 -2.09
CA ILE A 160 -1.88 0.14 -0.92
C ILE A 160 -1.32 1.47 -0.43
N PRO A 161 -2.07 2.58 -0.55
CA PRO A 161 -1.55 3.93 -0.45
C PRO A 161 -1.45 4.39 1.00
N CYS A 162 -0.64 3.73 1.83
CA CYS A 162 -0.47 4.10 3.24
C CYS A 162 0.15 5.50 3.43
N HIS A 163 0.74 6.10 2.39
CA HIS A 163 1.16 7.51 2.37
C HIS A 163 -0.03 8.49 2.45
N ARG A 164 -1.24 8.07 2.04
CA ARG A 164 -2.48 8.87 2.16
C ARG A 164 -3.07 8.90 3.58
N VAL A 165 -2.49 8.14 4.52
CA VAL A 165 -2.94 8.15 5.92
C VAL A 165 -2.11 9.11 6.75
N THR A 166 -2.74 10.09 7.38
CA THR A 166 -2.09 11.15 8.17
C THR A 166 -2.52 11.12 9.63
N ARG A 167 -1.94 11.99 10.47
CA ARG A 167 -2.48 12.21 11.82
C ARG A 167 -3.79 13.00 11.75
N SER A 168 -4.60 12.92 12.79
CA SER A 168 -5.89 13.63 12.87
C SER A 168 -5.77 15.14 12.83
N ASP A 169 -4.60 15.68 13.18
CA ASP A 169 -4.30 17.10 13.06
C ASP A 169 -3.84 17.50 11.65
N GLY A 170 -3.70 16.56 10.70
CA GLY A 170 -3.21 16.84 9.34
C GLY A 170 -1.69 16.72 9.20
N SER A 171 -0.93 16.61 10.29
CA SER A 171 0.52 16.41 10.22
C SER A 171 0.88 15.07 9.58
N LEU A 172 2.02 15.05 8.87
CA LEU A 172 2.49 13.85 8.20
C LEU A 172 3.03 12.84 9.22
N GLY A 173 2.39 11.66 9.28
CA GLY A 173 2.87 10.50 10.04
C GLY A 173 4.07 9.83 9.38
N GLN A 174 4.64 8.82 10.04
CA GLN A 174 5.71 8.00 9.49
C GLN A 174 5.26 7.22 8.23
N TYR A 175 6.24 6.79 7.43
CA TYR A 175 6.05 6.03 6.21
C TYR A 175 7.20 5.04 6.01
N VAL A 176 6.92 3.89 5.39
CA VAL A 176 7.90 2.82 5.18
C VAL A 176 9.13 3.27 4.38
N PHE A 177 8.98 4.29 3.53
CA PHE A 177 10.09 4.89 2.77
C PHE A 177 10.52 6.27 3.29
N GLY A 178 10.09 6.66 4.50
CA GLY A 178 10.44 7.94 5.11
C GLY A 178 9.45 9.08 4.83
N ALA A 179 9.48 10.10 5.69
CA ALA A 179 8.53 11.21 5.66
C ALA A 179 8.64 12.08 4.40
N GLU A 180 9.86 12.32 3.90
CA GLU A 180 10.10 13.09 2.67
C GLU A 180 9.48 12.42 1.44
N VAL A 181 9.57 11.08 1.36
CA VAL A 181 8.96 10.31 0.28
C VAL A 181 7.44 10.38 0.35
N LYS A 182 6.87 10.31 1.56
CA LYS A 182 5.43 10.48 1.77
C LYS A 182 4.94 11.84 1.28
N GLU A 183 5.65 12.91 1.64
CA GLU A 183 5.32 14.26 1.19
C GLU A 183 5.39 14.39 -0.33
N ARG A 184 6.47 13.90 -0.95
CA ARG A 184 6.64 13.91 -2.41
C ARG A 184 5.50 13.18 -3.13
N LEU A 185 5.10 12.01 -2.63
CA LEU A 185 3.98 11.25 -3.17
C LEU A 185 2.67 12.04 -3.06
N LEU A 186 2.38 12.63 -1.90
CA LEU A 186 1.16 13.42 -1.71
C LEU A 186 1.11 14.63 -2.66
N ARG A 187 2.23 15.34 -2.83
CA ARG A 187 2.33 16.46 -3.78
C ARG A 187 2.15 16.01 -5.23
N ALA A 188 2.71 14.87 -5.61
CA ALA A 188 2.53 14.29 -6.95
C ALA A 188 1.07 13.88 -7.22
N GLU A 189 0.30 13.58 -6.17
CA GLU A 189 -1.15 13.33 -6.26
C GLU A 189 -1.99 14.61 -6.16
N GLU A 190 -1.39 15.79 -6.33
CA GLU A 190 -2.05 17.10 -6.23
C GLU A 190 -2.71 17.35 -4.87
N THR A 191 -2.19 16.71 -3.81
CA THR A 191 -2.57 17.05 -2.44
C THR A 191 -1.87 18.36 -2.06
N ASN A 192 -2.65 19.37 -1.65
CA ASN A 192 -2.09 20.61 -1.11
C ASN A 192 -1.52 20.36 0.30
N VAL A 193 -0.26 19.92 0.35
CA VAL A 193 0.42 19.60 1.62
C VAL A 193 0.64 20.85 2.47
N ASP A 194 0.90 21.99 1.85
CA ASP A 194 1.13 23.24 2.60
C ASP A 194 -0.14 23.67 3.34
N GLU A 195 -1.29 23.61 2.67
CA GLU A 195 -2.59 23.85 3.31
C GLU A 195 -2.89 22.83 4.41
N LEU A 196 -2.60 21.54 4.22
CA LEU A 196 -2.73 20.54 5.28
C LEU A 196 -1.93 20.91 6.53
N LEU A 197 -0.69 21.37 6.34
CA LEU A 197 0.18 21.80 7.43
C LEU A 197 -0.30 23.11 8.08
N ASP A 198 -0.84 24.05 7.30
CA ASP A 198 -1.45 25.28 7.82
C ASP A 198 -2.69 25.01 8.66
N LEU A 199 -3.55 24.12 8.19
CA LEU A 199 -4.72 23.66 8.93
C LEU A 199 -4.30 22.94 10.21
N ALA A 200 -3.23 22.14 10.17
CA ALA A 200 -2.65 21.50 11.35
C ALA A 200 -2.17 22.53 12.38
N ARG A 201 -1.39 23.53 11.95
CA ARG A 201 -0.94 24.65 12.80
C ARG A 201 -2.12 25.41 13.41
N SER A 202 -3.20 25.57 12.65
CA SER A 202 -4.43 26.26 13.06
C SER A 202 -5.39 25.39 13.87
N ARG A 203 -5.03 24.12 14.12
CA ARG A 203 -5.82 23.10 14.80
C ARG A 203 -7.20 22.87 14.16
N VAL A 204 -7.28 22.99 12.84
CA VAL A 204 -8.49 22.68 12.08
C VAL A 204 -8.52 21.18 11.80
N ALA A 205 -9.48 20.49 12.40
CA ALA A 205 -9.67 19.05 12.22
C ALA A 205 -10.71 18.73 11.15
N TYR A 206 -11.66 19.64 10.91
CA TYR A 206 -12.74 19.49 9.95
C TYR A 206 -12.99 20.79 9.20
N VAL A 207 -13.53 20.67 7.98
CA VAL A 207 -13.98 21.81 7.17
C VAL A 207 -15.48 21.72 6.97
N GLY A 208 -16.20 22.75 7.36
CA GLY A 208 -17.64 22.90 7.18
C GLY A 208 -17.97 23.72 5.94
N SER A 209 -18.94 23.26 5.14
CA SER A 209 -19.56 24.04 4.06
C SER A 209 -20.89 23.40 3.64
N GLY A 210 -21.86 24.23 3.24
CA GLY A 210 -23.14 23.75 2.69
C GLY A 210 -23.91 22.80 3.61
N GLY A 211 -23.88 23.02 4.93
CA GLY A 211 -24.56 22.16 5.92
C GLY A 211 -23.87 20.82 6.21
N VAL A 212 -22.66 20.62 5.67
CA VAL A 212 -21.87 19.39 5.82
C VAL A 212 -20.51 19.72 6.43
N TYR A 213 -19.94 18.82 7.22
CA TYR A 213 -18.52 18.87 7.59
C TYR A 213 -17.75 17.70 7.00
N CYS A 214 -16.50 17.95 6.64
CA CYS A 214 -15.60 17.05 5.93
C CYS A 214 -14.23 16.97 6.62
N TYR A 215 -13.42 15.96 6.30
CA TYR A 215 -11.97 16.08 6.47
C TYR A 215 -11.38 17.10 5.48
N PRO A 216 -10.30 17.81 5.84
CA PRO A 216 -9.71 18.88 5.03
C PRO A 216 -9.44 18.53 3.56
N THR A 217 -8.96 17.32 3.27
CA THR A 217 -8.61 16.89 1.91
C THR A 217 -9.75 16.19 1.18
N CYS A 218 -10.94 16.09 1.77
CA CYS A 218 -12.10 15.59 1.04
C CYS A 218 -12.36 16.47 -0.17
N THR A 219 -12.64 15.88 -1.34
CA THR A 219 -12.97 16.65 -2.56
C THR A 219 -14.05 17.70 -2.30
N ARG A 220 -15.10 17.37 -1.52
CA ARG A 220 -16.15 18.34 -1.14
C ARG A 220 -15.64 19.51 -0.32
N ALA A 221 -14.67 19.29 0.57
CA ALA A 221 -14.06 20.37 1.34
C ALA A 221 -13.23 21.29 0.44
N ARG A 222 -12.45 20.71 -0.47
CA ARG A 222 -11.56 21.47 -1.37
C ARG A 222 -12.33 22.31 -2.40
N THR A 223 -13.52 21.86 -2.81
CA THR A 223 -14.37 22.58 -3.77
C THR A 223 -15.51 23.34 -3.08
N ALA A 224 -15.47 23.47 -1.76
CA ALA A 224 -16.50 24.16 -1.00
C ALA A 224 -16.52 25.66 -1.31
N ALA A 225 -17.71 26.20 -1.54
CA ALA A 225 -17.91 27.64 -1.42
C ALA A 225 -17.91 28.00 0.08
N ASP A 226 -17.12 29.02 0.45
CA ASP A 226 -16.99 29.54 1.82
C ASP A 226 -16.66 28.46 2.89
N PRO A 227 -15.48 27.81 2.81
CA PRO A 227 -15.09 26.78 3.75
C PRO A 227 -14.80 27.37 5.14
N ARG A 228 -15.38 26.77 6.18
CA ARG A 228 -15.13 27.14 7.58
C ARG A 228 -14.34 26.06 8.33
N GLY A 229 -13.19 26.42 8.88
CA GLY A 229 -12.39 25.54 9.73
C GLY A 229 -13.04 25.27 11.09
N LEU A 230 -13.07 24.00 11.49
CA LEU A 230 -13.65 23.52 12.74
C LEU A 230 -12.62 22.68 13.51
N ARG A 231 -12.47 22.97 14.80
CA ARG A 231 -11.44 22.32 15.64
C ARG A 231 -11.85 20.96 16.18
N THR A 232 -13.16 20.74 16.33
CA THR A 232 -13.69 19.53 16.99
C THR A 232 -14.98 19.06 16.32
N LEU A 233 -15.28 17.77 16.50
CA LEU A 233 -16.55 17.19 16.08
C LEU A 233 -17.75 17.86 16.79
N ALA A 234 -17.58 18.21 18.07
CA ALA A 234 -18.60 18.91 18.84
C ALA A 234 -18.92 20.29 18.23
N ALA A 235 -17.92 21.04 17.78
CA ALA A 235 -18.13 22.31 17.10
C ALA A 235 -18.88 22.14 15.77
N ALA A 236 -18.57 21.10 14.99
CA ALA A 236 -19.29 20.80 13.76
C ALA A 236 -20.77 20.48 14.02
N ARG A 237 -21.05 19.65 15.03
CA ARG A 237 -22.42 19.29 15.43
C ARG A 237 -23.20 20.49 15.98
N ALA A 238 -22.56 21.32 16.81
CA ALA A 238 -23.18 22.54 17.34
C ALA A 238 -23.51 23.56 16.23
N ALA A 239 -22.74 23.56 15.14
CA ALA A 239 -23.03 24.34 13.94
C ALA A 239 -24.13 23.73 13.04
N GLY A 240 -24.78 22.64 13.47
CA GLY A 240 -25.85 21.97 12.71
C GLY A 240 -25.37 21.21 11.47
N LEU A 241 -24.06 20.96 11.36
CA LEU A 241 -23.48 20.31 10.19
C LEU A 241 -23.60 18.78 10.28
N ARG A 242 -23.98 18.15 9.17
CA ARG A 242 -24.03 16.68 9.03
C ARG A 242 -22.70 16.13 8.52
N PRO A 243 -22.33 14.88 8.83
CA PRO A 243 -21.11 14.28 8.30
C PRO A 243 -21.19 14.14 6.77
N CYS A 244 -20.07 14.37 6.11
CA CYS A 244 -19.95 14.11 4.69
C CYS A 244 -19.97 12.61 4.38
N GLU A 245 -20.86 12.18 3.49
CA GLU A 245 -20.98 10.79 3.07
C GLU A 245 -19.77 10.30 2.25
N LEU A 246 -19.01 11.20 1.61
CA LEU A 246 -17.84 10.83 0.81
C LEU A 246 -16.59 10.57 1.65
N CYS A 247 -16.41 11.31 2.74
CA CYS A 247 -15.23 11.14 3.61
C CYS A 247 -15.54 10.58 4.99
N THR A 248 -16.83 10.36 5.28
CA THR A 248 -17.36 9.78 6.53
C THR A 248 -16.59 10.26 7.78
N PRO A 249 -16.52 11.60 8.00
CA PRO A 249 -15.75 12.14 9.10
C PRO A 249 -16.43 11.75 10.42
N ALA A 250 -15.62 11.27 11.37
CA ALA A 250 -16.06 10.68 12.65
C ALA A 250 -16.75 9.31 12.56
N GLY A 251 -16.81 8.70 11.38
CA GLY A 251 -17.45 7.41 11.17
C GLY A 251 -18.90 7.53 10.75
#